data_AF-A0ABD6FNZ2-F1
#
_entry.id   AF-A0ABD6FNZ2-F1
#
_cell.length_a   1.000
_cell.length_b   1.000
_cell.length_c   1.000
_cell.angle_alpha   90.00
_cell.angle_beta   90.00
_cell.angle_gamma   90.00
#
_symmetry.space_group_name_H-M   'P 1'
#
loop_
_entity.id
_entity.type
_entity.pdbx_description
1 polymer ?
#
loop_
_entity_poly.entity_id
_entity_poly.type
_entity_poly.pdbx_seq_one_letter_code
_entity_poly.pdbx_strand_id
1 'polypeptide(L)' 'MAEYKLPDLAYDYGALDPHIAGQIMELHHSKHHAAYVAGANTALEK' A
#
# COMPACT_ATOMS: atom_id res chain seq x y z
N MET A 1 4.20 -5.76 -20.24
CA MET A 1 4.75 -6.15 -18.93
C MET A 1 3.58 -6.51 -18.01
N ALA A 2 3.77 -7.37 -17.02
CA ALA A 2 2.71 -7.60 -16.03
C ALA A 2 2.54 -6.34 -15.18
N GLU A 3 1.30 -5.91 -14.96
CA GLU A 3 0.96 -4.74 -14.14
C GLU A 3 1.21 -5.05 -12.64
N TYR A 4 1.88 -4.14 -11.93
CA TYR A 4 2.01 -4.25 -10.48
C TYR A 4 0.66 -4.02 -9.81
N LYS A 5 0.42 -4.74 -8.71
CA LYS A 5 -0.79 -4.62 -7.90
C LYS A 5 -0.43 -4.25 -6.46
N LEU A 6 -1.26 -3.42 -5.85
CA LEU A 6 -1.20 -3.19 -4.41
C LEU A 6 -1.64 -4.49 -3.71
N PRO A 7 -0.77 -5.14 -2.91
CA PRO A 7 -1.14 -6.37 -2.22
C PRO A 7 -2.06 -6.05 -1.05
N ASP A 8 -3.06 -6.89 -0.80
CA ASP A 8 -3.86 -6.80 0.42
C ASP A 8 -2.98 -7.09 1.66
N LEU A 9 -3.28 -6.42 2.76
CA LEU A 9 -2.65 -6.75 4.04
C LEU A 9 -3.16 -8.10 4.55
N ALA A 10 -2.25 -8.90 5.10
CA ALA A 10 -2.58 -10.18 5.73
C ALA A 10 -3.26 -10.04 7.10
N TYR A 11 -3.47 -8.80 7.56
CA TYR A 11 -4.00 -8.45 8.86
C TYR A 11 -4.78 -7.14 8.80
N ASP A 12 -5.66 -6.90 9.77
CA ASP A 12 -6.41 -5.66 9.89
C ASP A 12 -5.49 -4.47 10.24
N TYR A 13 -5.87 -3.24 9.87
CA TYR A 13 -5.03 -2.06 10.05
C TYR A 13 -4.59 -1.85 11.51
N GLY A 14 -5.46 -2.16 12.48
CA GLY A 14 -5.16 -2.03 13.91
C GLY A 14 -4.41 -3.21 14.53
N ALA A 15 -4.04 -4.25 13.76
CA ALA A 15 -3.46 -5.48 14.31
C ALA A 15 -2.09 -5.28 15.01
N LEU A 16 -1.45 -4.13 14.79
CA LEU A 16 -0.14 -3.79 15.32
C LEU A 16 -0.20 -2.78 16.49
N ASP A 17 -1.39 -2.41 16.94
CA ASP A 17 -1.56 -1.54 18.09
C ASP A 17 -1.08 -2.21 19.40
N PRO A 18 -0.50 -1.46 20.36
CA PRO A 18 -0.28 -0.01 20.35
C PRO A 18 1.08 0.40 19.72
N HIS A 19 1.81 -0.55 19.14
CA HIS A 19 3.17 -0.30 18.62
C HIS A 19 3.14 0.49 17.31
N ILE A 20 2.13 0.25 16.47
CA ILE A 20 1.87 1.03 15.26
C ILE A 20 0.37 1.32 15.19
N ALA A 21 0.03 2.60 15.22
CA ALA A 21 -1.35 3.06 15.13
C ALA A 21 -2.03 2.58 13.85
N GLY A 22 -3.23 2.01 13.96
CA GLY A 22 -3.99 1.57 12.77
C GLY A 22 -4.22 2.66 11.72
N GLN A 23 -4.42 3.92 12.15
CA GLN A 23 -4.51 5.06 11.23
C GLN A 23 -3.25 5.24 10.38
N ILE A 24 -2.06 4.99 10.94
CA ILE A 24 -0.79 5.05 10.19
C ILE A 24 -0.76 3.90 9.18
N MET A 25 -1.16 2.69 9.58
CA MET A 25 -1.20 1.53 8.67
C MET A 25 -2.16 1.77 7.50
N GLU A 26 -3.32 2.36 7.75
CA GLU A 26 -4.30 2.69 6.71
C GLU A 26 -3.75 3.72 5.72
N LEU A 27 -3.16 4.82 6.21
CA LEU A 27 -2.56 5.84 5.36
C LEU A 27 -1.37 5.29 4.57
N HIS A 28 -0.50 4.53 5.23
CA HIS A 28 0.69 3.94 4.62
C HIS A 28 0.31 3.00 3.47
N HIS A 29 -0.63 2.09 3.71
CA HIS A 29 -1.06 1.11 2.71
C HIS A 29 -1.91 1.75 1.60
N SER A 30 -3.03 2.39 1.96
CA SER A 30 -4.04 2.82 0.99
C SER A 30 -3.65 4.08 0.20
N LYS A 31 -2.68 4.87 0.69
CA LYS A 31 -2.23 6.10 0.03
C LYS A 31 -0.80 5.99 -0.47
N HIS A 32 0.16 5.80 0.44
CA HIS A 32 1.58 5.87 0.06
C HIS A 32 2.00 4.69 -0.81
N HIS A 33 1.69 3.45 -0.42
CA HIS A 33 2.01 2.28 -1.24
C HIS A 33 1.21 2.28 -2.56
N ALA A 34 -0.08 2.62 -2.52
CA ALA A 34 -0.91 2.77 -3.71
C ALA A 34 -0.29 3.74 -4.74
N ALA A 35 0.26 4.87 -4.29
CA ALA A 35 0.93 5.84 -5.15
C ALA A 35 2.19 5.27 -5.82
N TYR A 36 2.99 4.46 -5.12
CA TYR A 36 4.16 3.80 -5.71
C TYR A 36 3.76 2.79 -6.79
N VAL A 37 2.74 1.98 -6.56
CA VAL A 37 2.22 1.02 -7.55
C VAL A 37 1.75 1.75 -8.81
N ALA A 38 0.95 2.80 -8.66
CA ALA A 38 0.46 3.59 -9.78
C ALA A 38 1.61 4.27 -10.56
N GLY A 39 2.58 4.83 -9.85
CA GLY A 39 3.76 5.45 -10.46
C GLY A 39 4.62 4.46 -11.24
N ALA A 40 4.85 3.27 -10.68
CA ALA A 40 5.62 2.21 -11.35
C ALA A 40 4.93 1.74 -12.63
N ASN A 41 3.61 1.51 -12.60
CA ASN A 41 2.84 1.13 -13.79
C ASN A 41 2.90 2.23 -14.87
N THR A 42 2.68 3.50 -14.47
CA THR A 42 2.76 4.65 -15.39
C THR A 42 4.15 4.75 -16.06
N ALA A 43 5.22 4.47 -15.32
CA ALA A 43 6.57 4.54 -15.85
C ALA A 43 6.88 3.41 -16.85
N LEU A 44 6.27 2.23 -16.67
CA LEU A 44 6.49 1.05 -17.51
C LEU A 44 5.53 0.94 -18.70
N GLU A 45 4.46 1.75 -18.73
CA GLU A 45 3.57 1.87 -19.89
C GLU A 45 4.20 2.64 -21.07
N LYS A 46 5.32 3.34 -20.85
CA LYS A 46 6.06 4.10 -21.87
C LYS A 46 7.18 3.29 -22.51
#